data_AF-A0A9W8S9P2-F1
#
_entry.id   AF-A0A9W8S9P2-F1
#
_cell.length_a   1.000
_cell.length_b   1.000
_cell.length_c   1.000
_cell.angle_alpha   90.00
_cell.angle_beta   90.00
_cell.angle_gamma   90.00
#
_symmetry.space_group_name_H-M   'P 1'
#
loop_
_entity.id
_entity.type
_entity.pdbx_description
1 polymer ?
#
loop_
_entity_poly.entity_id
_entity_poly.type
_entity_poly.pdbx_seq_one_letter_code
_entity_poly.pdbx_strand_id
1 'polypeptide(L)'
;MAPEPQQQRPTQSKRILACVLCQQRKKKCDRKSPCSFCVKAKTQCIPSTPAPKRSRRKPTKELLARLERCEELLKRCTCVQKSLMYEPLPLVAESESSSPTDSNSSPPPECDKMSPASDEQQRTFYQ
;
A
#
# COMPACT_ATOMS: atom_id res chain seq x y z
N MET A 1 -11.02 -30.90 22.81
CA MET A 1 -10.37 -29.81 22.05
C MET A 1 -9.02 -30.29 21.55
N ALA A 2 -8.83 -30.41 20.24
CA ALA A 2 -7.53 -30.65 19.64
C ALA A 2 -6.97 -29.32 19.09
N PRO A 3 -5.69 -28.99 19.30
CA PRO A 3 -5.12 -27.75 18.80
C PRO A 3 -4.86 -27.84 17.28
N GLU A 4 -5.34 -26.83 16.57
CA GLU A 4 -5.24 -26.67 15.12
C GLU A 4 -3.77 -26.47 14.68
N PRO A 5 -3.30 -27.14 13.61
CA PRO A 5 -1.91 -27.04 13.17
C PRO A 5 -1.66 -25.70 12.45
N GLN A 6 -0.83 -24.86 13.06
CA GLN A 6 -0.40 -23.58 12.51
C GLN A 6 0.45 -23.80 11.24
N GLN A 7 -0.16 -23.58 10.07
CA GLN A 7 0.51 -23.61 8.78
C GLN A 7 1.58 -22.50 8.70
N GLN A 8 2.84 -22.94 8.61
CA GLN A 8 4.01 -22.08 8.49
C GLN A 8 4.02 -21.40 7.12
N ARG A 9 3.88 -20.06 7.11
CA ARG A 9 4.01 -19.25 5.89
C ARG A 9 5.40 -19.46 5.28
N PRO A 10 5.51 -19.71 3.96
CA PRO A 10 6.81 -19.95 3.32
C PRO A 10 7.71 -18.72 3.47
N THR A 11 8.85 -18.92 4.12
CA THR A 11 9.90 -17.90 4.27
C THR A 11 10.46 -17.59 2.88
N GLN A 12 10.25 -16.37 2.39
CA GLN A 12 10.77 -15.93 1.09
C GLN A 12 12.29 -16.16 1.04
N SER A 13 12.76 -16.95 0.06
CA SER A 13 14.18 -17.22 -0.13
C SER A 13 14.92 -15.92 -0.46
N LYS A 14 15.92 -15.59 0.36
CA LYS A 14 16.75 -14.40 0.16
C LYS A 14 17.55 -14.57 -1.14
N ARG A 15 17.32 -13.71 -2.13
CA ARG A 15 18.10 -13.73 -3.39
C ARG A 15 19.57 -13.43 -3.09
N ILE A 16 20.48 -14.30 -3.53
CA ILE A 16 21.93 -14.10 -3.38
C ILE A 16 22.41 -13.12 -4.46
N LEU A 17 23.05 -12.02 -4.04
CA LEU A 17 23.59 -10.98 -4.92
C LEU A 17 25.04 -11.29 -5.34
N ALA A 18 25.51 -10.59 -6.38
CA ALA A 18 26.94 -10.59 -6.70
C ALA A 18 27.77 -10.00 -5.55
N CYS A 19 29.06 -10.32 -5.45
CA CYS A 19 29.95 -9.64 -4.50
C CYS A 19 30.21 -8.19 -4.95
N VAL A 20 30.61 -7.35 -3.99
CA VAL A 20 30.85 -5.91 -4.20
C VAL A 20 31.87 -5.68 -5.32
N LEU A 21 32.95 -6.45 -5.35
CA LEU A 21 33.99 -6.33 -6.38
C LEU A 21 33.49 -6.69 -7.78
N CYS A 22 32.77 -7.81 -7.93
CA CYS A 22 32.21 -8.21 -9.22
C CYS A 22 31.15 -7.22 -9.71
N GLN A 23 30.35 -6.66 -8.79
CA GLN A 23 29.36 -5.64 -9.10
C GLN A 23 30.02 -4.34 -9.60
N GLN A 24 31.06 -3.86 -8.92
CA GLN A 24 31.82 -2.67 -9.33
C GLN A 24 32.53 -2.87 -10.68
N ARG A 25 33.15 -4.04 -10.88
CA ARG A 25 33.87 -4.38 -12.14
C ARG A 25 32.95 -4.81 -13.28
N LYS A 26 31.63 -4.91 -13.04
CA LYS A 26 30.61 -5.37 -14.00
C LYS A 26 30.95 -6.72 -14.66
N LYS A 27 31.59 -7.63 -13.90
CA LYS A 27 31.92 -9.00 -14.34
C LYS A 27 30.91 -10.01 -13.79
N LYS A 28 30.77 -11.16 -14.45
CA LYS A 28 29.93 -12.26 -13.96
C LYS A 28 30.45 -12.76 -12.60
N CYS A 29 29.56 -12.86 -11.61
CA CYS A 29 29.83 -13.43 -10.30
C CYS A 29 29.15 -14.79 -10.17
N ASP A 30 29.87 -15.80 -9.68
CA ASP A 30 29.31 -17.14 -9.41
C ASP A 30 28.45 -17.20 -8.15
N ARG A 31 28.29 -16.08 -7.43
CA ARG A 31 27.43 -15.92 -6.24
C ARG A 31 27.73 -16.91 -5.10
N LYS A 32 28.90 -17.55 -5.13
CA LYS A 32 29.51 -18.30 -4.02
C LYS A 32 30.39 -17.33 -3.22
N SER A 33 30.51 -17.54 -1.91
CA SER A 33 31.38 -16.72 -1.05
C SER A 33 32.48 -17.61 -0.48
N PRO A 34 33.75 -17.46 -0.91
CA PRO A 34 34.27 -16.52 -1.92
C PRO A 34 33.95 -16.95 -3.37
N CYS A 35 33.85 -15.99 -4.31
CA CYS A 35 33.60 -16.29 -5.72
C CYS A 35 34.90 -16.64 -6.47
N SER A 36 34.81 -17.38 -7.59
CA SER A 36 36.00 -17.87 -8.33
C SER A 36 36.95 -16.76 -8.74
N PHE A 37 36.41 -15.60 -9.13
CA PHE A 37 37.19 -14.42 -9.48
C PHE A 37 37.97 -13.86 -8.30
N CYS A 38 37.32 -13.68 -7.14
CA CYS A 38 37.98 -13.16 -5.94
C CYS A 38 39.05 -14.11 -5.42
N VAL A 39 38.84 -15.43 -5.56
CA VAL A 39 39.86 -16.45 -5.22
C VAL A 39 41.08 -16.30 -6.13
N LYS A 40 40.89 -16.23 -7.45
CA LYS A 40 42.00 -16.04 -8.42
C LYS A 40 42.72 -14.71 -8.22
N ALA A 41 41.98 -13.66 -7.88
CA ALA A 41 42.52 -12.33 -7.62
C ALA A 41 43.20 -12.21 -6.24
N LYS A 42 43.05 -13.21 -5.35
CA LYS A 42 43.54 -13.17 -3.95
C LYS A 42 43.05 -11.93 -3.19
N THR A 43 41.82 -11.49 -3.47
CA THR A 43 41.19 -10.32 -2.85
C THR A 43 40.01 -10.71 -1.97
N GLN A 44 39.64 -9.84 -1.02
CA GLN A 44 38.48 -10.05 -0.15
C GLN A 44 37.16 -10.11 -0.95
N CYS A 45 36.39 -11.19 -0.78
CA CYS A 45 35.08 -11.36 -1.41
C CYS A 45 33.98 -10.96 -0.43
N ILE A 46 33.50 -9.71 -0.52
CA ILE A 46 32.40 -9.22 0.30
C ILE A 46 31.07 -9.38 -0.47
N PRO A 47 30.08 -10.14 0.02
CA PRO A 47 28.75 -10.19 -0.58
C PRO A 47 28.10 -8.81 -0.60
N SER A 48 27.47 -8.40 -1.72
CA SER A 48 26.74 -7.14 -1.75
C SER A 48 25.50 -7.21 -0.88
N THR A 49 25.27 -6.17 -0.09
CA THR A 49 24.00 -5.97 0.61
C THR A 49 22.96 -5.40 -0.35
N PRO A 50 21.70 -5.88 -0.29
CA PRO A 50 20.63 -5.27 -1.07
C PRO A 50 20.46 -3.80 -0.70
N ALA A 51 20.02 -2.99 -1.68
CA ALA A 51 19.72 -1.59 -1.43
C ALA A 51 18.69 -1.49 -0.29
N PRO A 52 18.89 -0.54 0.65
CA PRO A 52 17.92 -0.30 1.71
C PRO A 52 16.53 -0.11 1.11
N LYS A 53 15.52 -0.75 1.71
CA LYS A 53 14.15 -0.62 1.25
C LYS A 53 13.77 0.85 1.31
N ARG A 54 13.44 1.43 0.16
CA ARG A 54 12.97 2.82 0.09
C ARG A 54 11.71 2.93 0.94
N SER A 55 11.75 3.77 1.96
CA SER A 55 10.58 4.03 2.79
C SER A 55 9.46 4.57 1.91
N ARG A 56 8.26 4.02 2.03
CA ARG A 56 7.07 4.63 1.43
C ARG A 56 6.85 5.98 2.10
N ARG A 57 6.59 7.02 1.30
CA ARG A 57 6.26 8.35 1.83
C ARG A 57 5.06 8.20 2.77
N LYS A 58 5.21 8.66 4.02
CA LYS A 58 4.08 8.76 4.95
C LYS A 58 3.08 9.80 4.42
N PRO A 59 1.78 9.69 4.72
CA PRO A 59 0.83 10.76 4.42
C PRO A 59 1.31 12.09 5.01
N THR A 60 1.13 13.17 4.26
CA THR A 60 1.60 14.50 4.66
C THR A 60 0.83 14.96 5.90
N LYS A 61 1.49 15.73 6.77
CA LYS A 61 0.86 16.29 7.99
C LYS A 61 -0.43 17.05 7.66
N GLU A 62 -0.46 17.72 6.51
CA GLU A 62 -1.62 18.44 6.00
C GLU A 62 -2.83 17.52 5.73
N LEU A 63 -2.60 16.32 5.17
CA LEU A 63 -3.68 15.35 4.95
C LEU A 63 -4.30 14.89 6.26
N LEU A 64 -3.47 14.65 7.29
CA LEU A 64 -3.97 14.29 8.63
C LEU A 64 -4.77 15.44 9.24
N ALA A 65 -4.28 16.68 9.15
CA ALA A 65 -5.01 17.85 9.64
C ALA A 65 -6.33 18.09 8.90
N ARG A 66 -6.40 17.75 7.60
CA ARG A 66 -7.66 17.79 6.84
C ARG A 66 -8.63 16.70 7.30
N LEU A 67 -8.15 15.48 7.52
CA LEU A 67 -8.96 14.39 8.04
C LEU A 67 -9.53 14.71 9.42
N GLU A 68 -8.72 15.22 10.34
CA GLU A 68 -9.14 15.60 11.68
C GLU A 68 -10.25 16.66 11.65
N ARG A 69 -10.10 17.70 10.82
CA ARG A 69 -11.16 18.70 10.62
C ARG A 69 -12.45 18.08 10.06
N CYS A 70 -12.35 17.18 9.08
CA CYS A 70 -13.53 16.49 8.56
C CYS A 70 -14.22 15.65 9.64
N GLU A 71 -13.45 14.90 10.43
CA GLU A 71 -13.97 14.09 11.53
C GLU A 71 -14.65 14.95 12.61
N GLU A 72 -14.10 16.11 12.94
CA GLU A 72 -14.74 17.06 13.85
C GLU A 72 -16.08 17.59 13.31
N LEU A 73 -16.13 17.96 12.03
CA LEU A 73 -17.37 18.42 11.40
C LEU A 73 -18.42 17.32 11.39
N LEU A 74 -18.04 16.09 11.05
CA LEU A 74 -18.93 14.94 11.09
C LEU A 74 -19.44 14.68 12.52
N LYS A 75 -18.59 14.76 13.54
CA LYS A 75 -19.01 14.63 14.95
C LYS A 75 -20.04 15.69 15.33
N ARG A 76 -19.86 16.94 14.90
CA ARG A 76 -20.81 18.03 15.14
C ARG A 76 -22.13 17.83 14.40
N CYS A 77 -22.09 17.44 13.14
CA CYS A 77 -23.31 17.20 12.36
C CYS A 77 -24.07 15.97 12.89
N THR A 78 -23.38 14.90 13.24
CA THR A 78 -24.01 13.69 13.80
C THR A 78 -24.53 13.91 15.22
N CYS A 79 -23.90 14.74 16.05
CA CYS A 79 -24.48 15.08 17.36
C CYS A 79 -25.74 15.94 17.23
N VAL A 80 -25.78 16.88 16.26
CA VAL A 80 -26.99 17.63 15.93
C VAL A 80 -28.07 16.71 15.37
N GLN A 81 -27.71 15.79 14.47
CA GLN A 81 -28.65 14.83 13.90
C GLN A 81 -29.19 13.85 14.96
N LYS A 82 -28.34 13.36 15.88
CA LYS A 82 -28.77 12.51 17.00
C LYS A 82 -29.67 13.25 17.99
N SER A 83 -29.48 14.56 18.14
CA SER A 83 -30.37 15.43 18.92
C SER A 83 -31.74 15.65 18.26
N LEU A 84 -31.88 15.41 16.94
CA LEU A 84 -33.11 15.64 16.18
C LEU A 84 -33.79 14.34 15.70
N MET A 85 -33.22 13.16 15.98
CA MET A 85 -33.68 11.86 15.45
C MET A 85 -33.92 10.78 16.50
N TYR A 86 -34.11 11.13 17.79
CA TYR A 86 -34.63 10.16 18.76
C TYR A 86 -35.68 10.78 19.68
N GLU A 87 -36.90 10.91 19.16
CA GLU A 87 -38.11 10.81 19.97
C GLU A 87 -38.45 9.31 20.05
N PRO A 88 -38.33 8.64 21.21
CA PRO A 88 -38.79 7.27 21.35
C PRO A 88 -40.32 7.22 21.23
N LEU A 89 -40.80 6.97 20.02
CA LEU A 89 -42.20 6.63 19.76
C LEU A 89 -42.57 5.35 20.54
N PRO A 90 -43.67 5.34 21.32
CA PRO A 90 -44.06 4.17 22.08
C PRO A 90 -44.40 3.01 21.13
N LEU A 91 -43.81 1.86 21.42
CA LEU A 91 -44.15 0.56 20.83
C LEU A 91 -45.64 0.29 21.05
N VAL A 92 -46.47 0.44 20.02
CA VAL A 92 -47.78 -0.21 19.95
C VAL A 92 -47.63 -1.46 19.07
N ALA A 93 -47.91 -2.58 19.71
CA ALA A 93 -47.96 -3.89 19.10
C ALA A 93 -49.21 -4.05 18.22
N GLU A 94 -49.11 -5.03 17.31
CA GLU A 94 -50.19 -5.65 16.51
C GLU A 94 -50.56 -4.91 15.21
N SER A 95 -50.70 -5.52 14.03
CA SER A 95 -50.49 -6.90 13.55
C SER A 95 -50.75 -6.89 12.02
N GLU A 96 -50.08 -7.78 11.27
CA GLU A 96 -50.38 -8.32 9.90
C GLU A 96 -50.59 -7.31 8.74
N SER A 97 -50.20 -7.47 7.48
CA SER A 97 -49.56 -8.47 6.61
C SER A 97 -49.09 -7.62 5.40
N SER A 98 -47.95 -7.79 4.75
CA SER A 98 -47.69 -8.76 3.69
C SER A 98 -46.46 -8.25 2.91
N SER A 99 -45.50 -9.13 2.64
CA SER A 99 -44.34 -8.95 1.75
C SER A 99 -44.79 -8.76 0.28
N PRO A 100 -43.91 -8.61 -0.75
CA PRO A 100 -42.44 -8.48 -0.84
C PRO A 100 -42.04 -7.24 -1.70
N THR A 101 -40.78 -6.86 -1.91
CA THR A 101 -39.94 -7.37 -3.02
C THR A 101 -38.46 -6.99 -2.86
N ASP A 102 -37.67 -7.95 -3.31
CA ASP A 102 -36.22 -7.98 -3.44
C ASP A 102 -35.69 -6.94 -4.45
N SER A 103 -34.59 -6.27 -4.12
CA SER A 103 -33.62 -5.79 -5.12
C SER A 103 -32.27 -5.54 -4.45
N ASN A 104 -31.51 -6.62 -4.35
CA ASN A 104 -30.06 -6.58 -4.23
C ASN A 104 -29.43 -5.80 -5.41
N SER A 105 -28.46 -4.93 -5.12
CA SER A 105 -27.14 -4.85 -5.77
C SER A 105 -26.56 -3.43 -5.75
N SER A 106 -25.47 -3.24 -5.00
CA SER A 106 -24.38 -2.37 -5.44
C SER A 106 -23.33 -3.26 -6.11
N PRO A 107 -22.63 -2.78 -7.15
CA PRO A 107 -21.34 -2.15 -6.85
C PRO A 107 -21.00 -0.93 -7.73
N PRO A 108 -20.11 -0.02 -7.27
CA PRO A 108 -19.41 0.92 -8.12
C PRO A 108 -18.22 0.20 -8.80
N PRO A 109 -17.87 0.52 -10.06
CA PRO A 109 -16.68 1.35 -10.31
C PRO A 109 -16.87 2.17 -11.63
N GLU A 110 -16.08 3.16 -12.07
CA GLU A 110 -14.64 3.35 -12.10
C GLU A 110 -14.30 4.85 -12.10
N CYS A 111 -13.22 5.20 -11.40
CA CYS A 111 -12.53 6.48 -11.56
C CYS A 111 -11.47 6.29 -12.65
N ASP A 112 -11.78 6.71 -13.87
CA ASP A 112 -10.76 6.78 -14.91
C ASP A 112 -9.82 7.97 -14.69
N LYS A 113 -8.57 7.66 -14.94
CA LYS A 113 -7.39 8.44 -14.56
C LYS A 113 -7.16 9.59 -15.54
N MET A 114 -6.66 10.67 -14.94
CA MET A 114 -5.87 11.75 -15.54
C MET A 114 -4.93 11.26 -16.66
N SER A 115 -4.67 12.01 -17.74
CA SER A 115 -3.73 13.16 -17.86
C SER A 115 -3.15 13.15 -19.31
N PRO A 116 -2.21 14.02 -19.73
CA PRO A 116 -1.89 15.40 -19.35
C PRO A 116 -1.75 16.34 -20.59
N ALA A 117 -1.49 17.61 -20.29
CA ALA A 117 -1.18 18.70 -21.22
C ALA A 117 0.08 18.45 -22.08
N SER A 118 0.02 18.87 -23.34
CA SER A 118 1.20 19.11 -24.18
C SER A 118 1.57 20.59 -24.08
N ASP A 119 2.62 20.86 -23.33
CA ASP A 119 3.30 22.16 -23.25
C ASP A 119 4.25 22.24 -24.45
N GLU A 120 3.73 22.76 -25.57
CA GLU A 120 4.50 23.04 -26.78
C GLU A 120 5.00 24.48 -26.71
N GLN A 121 6.21 24.67 -26.18
CA GLN A 121 7.02 25.83 -26.52
C GLN A 121 8.50 25.67 -26.11
N GLN A 122 9.35 25.85 -27.12
CA GLN A 122 10.68 26.46 -27.04
C GLN A 122 11.83 25.63 -26.45
N ARG A 123 12.59 24.99 -27.37
CA ARG A 123 14.05 25.08 -27.28
C ARG A 123 14.67 25.27 -28.65
N THR A 124 14.88 26.54 -28.94
CA THR A 124 15.83 27.11 -29.88
C THR A 124 17.22 26.47 -29.77
N PHE A 125 17.80 26.20 -30.94
CA PHE A 125 19.20 26.47 -31.30
C PHE A 125 20.30 26.02 -30.33
N TYR A 126 21.06 24.99 -30.74
CA TYR A 126 22.51 24.96 -30.53
C TYR A 126 23.17 24.38 -31.78
N GLN A 127 24.02 25.21 -32.38
CA GLN A 127 25.05 24.91 -33.37
C GLN A 127 26.32 24.44 -32.63
#